data_AF-A0A835UIX0-F1
#
_entry.id   AF-A0A835UIX0-F1
#
_cell.length_a   1.000
_cell.length_b   1.000
_cell.length_c   1.000
_cell.angle_alpha   90.00
_cell.angle_beta   90.00
_cell.angle_gamma   90.00
#
_symmetry.space_group_name_H-M   'P 1'
#
loop_
_entity.id
_entity.type
_entity.pdbx_description
1 polymer ?
#
loop_
_entity_poly.entity_id
_entity_poly.type
_entity_poly.pdbx_seq_one_letter_code
_entity_poly.pdbx_strand_id
1 'polypeptide(L)'
;MDPNPKNFPILSYVMSRLHSAARLPAPDPDIEAAAPPPASPSASLFETELMERMPHLRHPDLLDSMARAISDVSQTRAVLRALGDRPDHEAVDFARARLVEIDAALVQQLEQIARSPLLDSSDPSARGTEIAEKEKECRAKAEAQKARYKAVVQLEDMHEAYENLLKESEERLEKIYVSAAGEGFAAGQGEEEEDEQVNEEVVAILQDASLKSMEMVNLSGRRLRILPEDFGKIRCLVSLDLSNNRLEALPDAIAGLEKLEKLYLSSNLLVSLPDSIGLLLNLKILDVSSNKLKALPDSISYCRSLVELNASYNALTYLPTNIGYELVNLEKLYINLNKIRSLPSSICEMRCLRVLDAQFNELHGLPYSIGRLTNLETLNLSSNFSDLTELPPTFGDLINLRELDLSNNQIHALPDSFGRLENLTELKLEQNPLAVPPVEVANQGVVAVKMYMSRRWLDMLIEEEQRSQAPDSAESKGGWLLRSTSWLSGVVTGVSASVAGYFGDGEKSYKDPYLDQQF
;
A
#
# COMPACT_ATOMS: atom_id res chain seq x y z
N MET A 1 12.05 -7.46 6.65
CA MET A 1 11.40 -7.27 7.98
C MET A 1 12.42 -7.31 9.13
N ASP A 2 13.59 -6.66 8.98
CA ASP A 2 14.42 -6.33 10.14
C ASP A 2 13.97 -4.96 10.67
N PRO A 3 14.05 -4.69 11.99
CA PRO A 3 13.75 -3.36 12.51
C PRO A 3 14.57 -2.34 11.74
N ASN A 4 13.88 -1.44 11.04
CA ASN A 4 14.55 -0.41 10.26
C ASN A 4 15.28 0.53 11.23
N PRO A 5 16.60 0.71 11.10
CA PRO A 5 17.39 1.54 12.02
C PRO A 5 16.91 3.00 12.10
N LYS A 6 16.14 3.48 11.12
CA LYS A 6 15.50 4.81 11.17
C LYS A 6 14.26 4.86 12.08
N ASN A 7 13.49 3.78 12.15
CA ASN A 7 12.22 3.73 12.90
C ASN A 7 12.37 3.06 14.27
N PHE A 8 13.37 2.19 14.44
CA PHE A 8 13.59 1.37 15.63
C PHE A 8 15.09 1.34 16.01
N PRO A 9 15.72 2.50 16.26
CA PRO A 9 17.18 2.62 16.43
C PRO A 9 17.76 1.74 17.55
N ILE A 10 17.08 1.64 18.69
CA ILE A 10 17.54 0.86 19.85
C ILE A 10 17.38 -0.63 19.56
N LEU A 11 16.23 -1.08 19.03
CA LEU A 11 16.04 -2.47 18.61
C LEU A 11 17.03 -2.90 17.52
N SER A 12 17.31 -2.06 16.52
CA SER A 12 18.27 -2.36 15.45
C SER A 12 19.71 -2.51 15.98
N TYR A 13 20.13 -1.64 16.89
CA TYR A 13 21.43 -1.72 17.57
C TYR A 13 21.60 -3.00 18.39
N VAL A 14 20.54 -3.37 19.10
CA VAL A 14 20.54 -4.55 19.95
C VAL A 14 20.58 -5.83 19.09
N MET A 15 19.84 -5.85 17.98
CA MET A 15 19.87 -6.95 17.01
C MET A 15 21.24 -7.08 16.31
N SER A 16 21.92 -5.98 15.97
CA SER A 16 23.25 -6.04 15.33
C SER A 16 24.29 -6.70 16.22
N ARG A 17 24.28 -6.41 17.53
CA ARG A 17 25.20 -7.01 18.50
C ARG A 17 25.04 -8.52 18.69
N LEU A 18 23.83 -9.05 18.53
CA LEU A 18 23.57 -10.49 18.64
C LEU A 18 24.06 -11.28 17.43
N HIS A 19 23.92 -10.74 16.22
CA HIS A 19 24.49 -11.37 15.02
C HIS A 19 26.03 -11.44 15.11
N SER A 20 26.66 -10.50 15.84
CA SER A 20 28.09 -10.57 16.17
C SER A 20 28.43 -11.57 17.28
N ALA A 21 27.53 -11.84 18.22
CA ALA A 21 27.75 -12.77 19.34
C ALA A 21 27.44 -14.24 18.98
N ALA A 22 26.54 -14.50 18.03
CA ALA A 22 26.16 -15.84 17.59
C ALA A 22 27.21 -16.56 16.71
N ARG A 23 28.39 -15.98 16.50
CA ARG A 23 29.48 -16.51 15.65
C ARG A 23 30.60 -17.27 16.39
N LEU A 24 30.39 -17.71 17.63
CA LEU A 24 31.38 -18.50 18.37
C LEU A 24 30.88 -19.93 18.60
N PRO A 25 31.36 -20.94 17.83
CA PRO A 25 31.34 -22.32 18.30
C PRO A 25 32.40 -22.52 19.39
N ALA A 26 32.13 -23.40 20.34
CA ALA A 26 33.05 -23.81 21.40
C ALA A 26 34.37 -24.37 20.81
N PRO A 27 35.51 -24.24 21.51
CA PRO A 27 36.80 -24.69 20.98
C PRO A 27 36.92 -26.22 21.07
N ASP A 28 36.99 -26.88 19.92
CA ASP A 28 37.52 -28.25 19.79
C ASP A 28 39.06 -28.19 19.95
N PRO A 29 39.70 -29.10 20.70
CA PRO A 29 41.11 -28.94 21.07
C PRO A 29 42.14 -29.39 20.01
N ASP A 30 41.75 -29.68 18.77
CA ASP A 30 42.68 -30.27 17.77
C ASP A 30 42.54 -29.74 16.32
N ILE A 31 42.40 -28.42 16.11
CA ILE A 31 42.55 -27.83 14.76
C ILE A 31 43.37 -26.53 14.81
N GLU A 32 44.47 -26.51 14.06
CA GLU A 32 45.30 -25.32 13.79
C GLU A 32 44.46 -24.12 13.33
N ALA A 33 44.64 -22.99 14.01
CA ALA A 33 43.86 -21.78 13.87
C ALA A 33 43.97 -21.14 12.47
N ALA A 34 42.85 -21.09 11.73
CA ALA A 34 42.64 -20.11 10.67
C ALA A 34 41.89 -18.90 11.25
N ALA A 35 42.43 -17.70 11.04
CA ALA A 35 41.87 -16.44 11.55
C ALA A 35 40.45 -16.18 11.02
N PRO A 36 39.54 -15.61 11.84
CA PRO A 36 38.19 -15.29 11.40
C PRO A 36 38.21 -14.14 10.36
N PRO A 37 37.25 -14.10 9.42
CA PRO A 37 37.18 -13.03 8.43
C PRO A 37 36.81 -11.69 9.11
N PRO A 38 37.31 -10.55 8.62
CA PRO A 38 37.01 -9.24 9.20
C PRO A 38 35.52 -8.92 9.07
N ALA A 39 34.95 -8.33 10.12
CA ALA A 39 33.57 -7.85 10.14
C ALA A 39 33.34 -6.79 9.04
N SER A 40 32.14 -6.79 8.47
CA SER A 40 31.71 -5.85 7.43
C SER A 40 31.84 -4.40 7.91
N PRO A 41 32.47 -3.48 7.15
CA PRO A 41 32.71 -2.10 7.60
C PRO A 41 31.44 -1.27 7.84
N SER A 42 30.29 -1.64 7.25
CA SER A 42 29.01 -0.94 7.39
C SER A 42 28.36 -1.04 8.77
N ALA A 43 28.51 -2.17 9.48
CA ALA A 43 27.97 -2.33 10.83
C ALA A 43 28.73 -1.47 11.85
N SER A 44 30.03 -1.26 11.63
CA SER A 44 30.89 -0.50 12.53
C SER A 44 30.62 1.01 12.52
N LEU A 45 30.20 1.56 11.36
CA LEU A 45 29.85 2.98 11.20
C LEU A 45 28.50 3.32 11.85
N PHE A 46 27.50 2.46 11.67
CA PHE A 46 26.19 2.63 12.33
C PHE A 46 26.31 2.56 13.86
N GLU A 47 27.10 1.62 14.37
CA GLU A 47 27.33 1.49 15.82
C GLU A 47 28.07 2.69 16.41
N THR A 48 29.01 3.30 15.67
CA THR A 48 29.72 4.49 16.14
C THR A 48 28.83 5.73 16.13
N GLU A 49 28.04 5.95 15.08
CA GLU A 49 27.08 7.07 14.98
C GLU A 49 25.98 7.00 16.05
N LEU A 50 25.47 5.79 16.34
CA LEU A 50 24.44 5.61 17.35
C LEU A 50 24.99 5.74 18.78
N MET A 51 26.24 5.31 19.02
CA MET A 51 26.91 5.50 20.31
C MET A 51 27.27 6.97 20.58
N GLU A 52 27.57 7.76 19.55
CA GLU A 52 27.71 9.22 19.68
C GLU A 52 26.37 9.89 20.01
N ARG A 53 25.27 9.45 19.37
CA ARG A 53 23.91 9.96 19.64
C ARG A 53 23.35 9.52 21.00
N MET A 54 23.72 8.34 21.50
CA MET A 54 23.15 7.75 22.71
C MET A 54 24.22 7.17 23.66
N PRO A 55 24.91 8.02 24.46
CA PRO A 55 26.05 7.59 25.28
C PRO A 55 25.68 6.64 26.44
N HIS A 56 24.40 6.60 26.85
CA HIS A 56 23.92 5.81 28.01
C HIS A 56 23.35 4.42 27.65
N LEU A 57 23.54 3.93 26.42
CA LEU A 57 23.05 2.62 25.93
C LEU A 57 23.54 1.39 26.72
N ARG A 58 24.54 1.53 27.61
CA ARG A 58 25.13 0.43 28.39
C ARG A 58 24.57 0.28 29.81
N HIS A 59 23.48 0.98 30.14
CA HIS A 59 22.88 0.87 31.47
C HIS A 59 22.33 -0.56 31.73
N PRO A 60 22.57 -1.17 32.90
CA PRO A 60 22.18 -2.56 33.19
C PRO A 60 20.67 -2.82 33.03
N ASP A 61 19.81 -1.92 33.54
CA ASP A 61 18.34 -2.06 33.41
C ASP A 61 17.85 -1.97 31.95
N LEU A 62 18.58 -1.23 31.11
CA LEU A 62 18.31 -1.14 29.69
C LEU A 62 18.71 -2.45 29.00
N LEU A 63 19.85 -3.04 29.34
CA LEU A 63 20.31 -4.33 28.79
C LEU A 63 19.36 -5.49 29.09
N ASP A 64 18.82 -5.57 30.32
CA ASP A 64 17.85 -6.61 30.69
C ASP A 64 16.52 -6.45 29.94
N SER A 65 16.10 -5.20 29.70
CA SER A 65 14.88 -4.89 28.95
C SER A 65 15.08 -5.08 27.44
N MET A 66 16.28 -4.79 26.94
CA MET A 66 16.71 -5.12 25.58
C MET A 66 16.68 -6.63 25.35
N ALA A 67 17.21 -7.44 26.28
CA ALA A 67 17.22 -8.90 26.17
C ALA A 67 15.81 -9.49 26.09
N ARG A 68 14.86 -8.98 26.89
CA ARG A 68 13.45 -9.36 26.82
C ARG A 68 12.81 -8.97 25.49
N ALA A 69 13.00 -7.72 25.06
CA ALA A 69 12.49 -7.22 23.78
C ALA A 69 13.02 -8.03 22.58
N ILE A 70 14.30 -8.42 22.61
CA ILE A 70 14.88 -9.33 21.59
C ILE A 70 14.16 -10.66 21.58
N SER A 71 13.97 -11.29 22.73
CA SER A 71 13.36 -12.61 22.81
C SER A 71 11.98 -12.59 22.16
N ASP A 72 11.16 -11.60 22.53
CA ASP A 72 9.80 -11.43 22.02
C ASP A 72 9.79 -11.14 20.50
N VAL A 73 10.66 -10.23 20.04
CA VAL A 73 10.78 -9.86 18.62
C VAL A 73 11.31 -11.04 17.79
N SER A 74 12.31 -11.76 18.28
CA SER A 74 12.92 -12.89 17.57
C SER A 74 11.99 -14.10 17.46
N GLN A 75 11.22 -14.39 18.52
CA GLN A 75 10.23 -15.46 18.51
C GLN A 75 9.09 -15.14 17.54
N THR A 76 8.54 -13.92 17.60
CA THR A 76 7.46 -13.50 16.71
C THR A 76 7.92 -13.43 15.25
N ARG A 77 9.15 -12.97 15.01
CA ARG A 77 9.80 -13.00 13.69
C ARG A 77 9.93 -14.42 13.13
N ALA A 78 10.32 -15.39 13.94
CA ALA A 78 10.47 -16.77 13.50
C ALA A 78 9.12 -17.35 13.05
N VAL A 79 8.04 -17.01 13.78
CA VAL A 79 6.67 -17.39 13.41
C VAL A 79 6.24 -16.72 12.10
N LEU A 80 6.46 -15.42 11.93
CA LEU A 80 6.10 -14.71 10.69
C LEU A 80 6.86 -15.23 9.46
N ARG A 81 8.15 -15.56 9.60
CA ARG A 81 8.92 -16.18 8.52
C ARG A 81 8.36 -17.54 8.08
N ALA A 82 7.73 -18.28 8.99
CA ALA A 82 7.08 -19.54 8.67
C ALA A 82 5.71 -19.36 8.00
N LEU A 83 5.03 -18.23 8.24
CA LEU A 83 3.70 -17.93 7.74
C LEU A 83 3.69 -17.28 6.34
N GLY A 84 4.76 -16.57 5.98
CA GLY A 84 4.95 -15.97 4.65
C GLY A 84 4.86 -14.45 4.64
N ASP A 85 4.89 -13.88 3.44
CA ASP A 85 4.88 -12.43 3.22
C ASP A 85 3.56 -11.79 3.63
N ARG A 86 3.60 -10.49 3.96
CA ARG A 86 2.42 -9.73 4.37
C ARG A 86 1.46 -9.60 3.17
N PRO A 87 0.17 -9.94 3.30
CA PRO A 87 -0.81 -9.75 2.24
C PRO A 87 -0.93 -8.30 1.82
N ASP A 88 -1.26 -8.06 0.55
CA ASP A 88 -1.65 -6.74 0.06
C ASP A 88 -3.00 -6.31 0.67
N HIS A 89 -3.17 -5.00 0.89
CA HIS A 89 -4.40 -4.43 1.46
C HIS A 89 -5.66 -4.83 0.67
N GLU A 90 -5.59 -4.78 -0.66
CA GLU A 90 -6.69 -5.19 -1.55
C GLU A 90 -7.08 -6.68 -1.35
N ALA A 91 -6.12 -7.56 -1.11
CA ALA A 91 -6.39 -8.98 -0.86
C ALA A 91 -7.11 -9.17 0.49
N VAL A 92 -6.73 -8.38 1.50
CA VAL A 92 -7.38 -8.38 2.82
C VAL A 92 -8.81 -7.88 2.72
N ASP A 93 -9.04 -6.76 2.02
CA ASP A 93 -10.39 -6.21 1.80
C ASP A 93 -11.28 -7.20 1.04
N PHE A 94 -10.76 -7.80 -0.02
CA PHE A 94 -11.47 -8.83 -0.76
C PHE A 94 -11.82 -10.02 0.14
N ALA A 95 -10.89 -10.48 0.98
CA ALA A 95 -11.15 -11.54 1.93
C ALA A 95 -12.24 -11.17 2.95
N ARG A 96 -12.20 -9.95 3.50
CA ARG A 96 -13.24 -9.42 4.41
C ARG A 96 -14.60 -9.36 3.72
N ALA A 97 -14.68 -8.84 2.49
CA ALA A 97 -15.92 -8.78 1.73
C ALA A 97 -16.51 -10.18 1.44
N ARG A 98 -15.66 -11.13 1.04
CA ARG A 98 -16.09 -12.52 0.78
C ARG A 98 -16.59 -13.21 2.05
N LEU A 99 -16.00 -12.95 3.21
CA LEU A 99 -16.50 -13.46 4.48
C LEU A 99 -17.92 -12.96 4.76
N VAL A 100 -18.17 -11.67 4.58
CA VAL A 100 -19.51 -11.05 4.75
C VAL A 100 -20.52 -11.65 3.77
N GLU A 101 -20.14 -11.85 2.51
CA GLU A 101 -21.02 -12.48 1.51
C GLU A 101 -21.38 -13.93 1.86
N ILE A 102 -20.40 -14.73 2.33
CA ILE A 102 -20.65 -16.11 2.76
C ILE A 102 -21.56 -16.13 3.99
N ASP A 103 -21.36 -15.20 4.92
CA ASP A 103 -22.24 -15.04 6.08
C ASP A 103 -23.67 -14.68 5.69
N ALA A 104 -23.85 -13.74 4.76
CA ALA A 104 -25.17 -13.37 4.24
C ALA A 104 -25.84 -14.56 3.51
N ALA A 105 -25.09 -15.29 2.68
CA ALA A 105 -25.58 -16.47 1.99
C ALA A 105 -25.96 -17.61 2.96
N LEU A 106 -25.17 -17.81 4.02
CA LEU A 106 -25.47 -18.78 5.08
C LEU A 106 -26.78 -18.43 5.77
N VAL A 107 -27.00 -17.16 6.13
CA VAL A 107 -28.26 -16.70 6.74
C VAL A 107 -29.44 -16.99 5.81
N GLN A 108 -29.34 -16.68 4.51
CA GLN A 108 -30.38 -16.97 3.54
C GLN A 108 -30.67 -18.47 3.39
N GLN A 109 -29.64 -19.31 3.37
CA GLN A 109 -29.81 -20.77 3.29
C GLN A 109 -30.46 -21.34 4.55
N LEU A 110 -30.08 -20.85 5.73
CA LEU A 110 -30.73 -21.25 6.99
C LEU A 110 -32.20 -20.82 7.02
N GLU A 111 -32.53 -19.62 6.53
CA GLU A 111 -33.93 -19.19 6.39
C GLU A 111 -34.73 -20.06 5.40
N GLN A 112 -34.13 -20.45 4.27
CA GLN A 112 -34.78 -21.34 3.30
C GLN A 112 -35.03 -22.74 3.88
N ILE A 113 -34.06 -23.28 4.63
CA ILE A 113 -34.20 -24.55 5.34
C ILE A 113 -35.36 -24.44 6.34
N ALA A 114 -35.44 -23.34 7.11
CA ALA A 114 -36.52 -23.07 8.05
C ALA A 114 -37.89 -22.87 7.38
N ARG A 115 -37.95 -22.32 6.16
CA ARG A 115 -39.20 -22.06 5.39
C ARG A 115 -39.63 -23.20 4.47
N SER A 116 -38.86 -24.29 4.38
CA SER A 116 -39.14 -25.40 3.47
C SER A 116 -40.55 -26.01 3.72
N PRO A 117 -41.39 -26.16 2.68
CA PRO A 117 -42.81 -26.49 2.85
C PRO A 117 -43.02 -27.84 3.50
N LEU A 118 -44.03 -27.93 4.38
CA LEU A 118 -44.54 -29.17 4.97
C LEU A 118 -45.07 -30.10 3.87
N LEU A 119 -44.22 -30.99 3.35
CA LEU A 119 -44.67 -32.11 2.52
C LEU A 119 -44.90 -33.33 3.42
N ASP A 120 -46.03 -34.01 3.17
CA ASP A 120 -46.61 -35.11 3.94
C ASP A 120 -45.59 -36.19 4.34
N SER A 121 -45.15 -36.17 5.60
CA SER A 121 -44.46 -37.30 6.22
C SER A 121 -44.81 -37.40 7.70
N SER A 122 -45.09 -38.62 8.14
CA SER A 122 -45.93 -38.99 9.29
C SER A 122 -45.31 -38.84 10.69
N ASP A 123 -44.15 -38.18 10.86
CA ASP A 123 -43.47 -38.16 12.17
C ASP A 123 -42.68 -36.85 12.46
N PRO A 124 -43.06 -36.04 13.47
CA PRO A 124 -42.42 -34.76 13.80
C PRO A 124 -40.96 -34.85 14.31
N SER A 125 -40.60 -35.96 14.97
CA SER A 125 -39.27 -36.15 15.60
C SER A 125 -38.16 -36.36 14.56
N ALA A 126 -38.41 -37.24 13.57
CA ALA A 126 -37.46 -37.53 12.49
C ALA A 126 -37.24 -36.31 11.56
N ARG A 127 -38.23 -35.43 11.46
CA ARG A 127 -38.13 -34.18 10.69
C ARG A 127 -37.26 -33.13 11.38
N GLY A 128 -37.36 -33.01 12.72
CA GLY A 128 -36.49 -32.13 13.50
C GLY A 128 -35.02 -32.51 13.37
N THR A 129 -34.72 -33.81 13.30
CA THR A 129 -33.36 -34.30 13.07
C THR A 129 -32.87 -34.01 11.65
N GLU A 130 -33.71 -34.17 10.61
CA GLU A 130 -33.31 -33.91 9.22
C GLU A 130 -33.02 -32.41 8.97
N ILE A 131 -33.82 -31.52 9.54
CA ILE A 131 -33.59 -30.07 9.48
C ILE A 131 -32.28 -29.72 10.20
N ALA A 132 -32.04 -30.27 11.39
CA ALA A 132 -30.81 -30.03 12.15
C ALA A 132 -29.55 -30.54 11.42
N GLU A 133 -29.64 -31.69 10.74
CA GLU A 133 -28.55 -32.21 9.91
C GLU A 133 -28.27 -31.30 8.70
N LYS A 134 -29.32 -30.84 8.00
CA LYS A 134 -29.18 -29.90 6.88
C LYS A 134 -28.60 -28.56 7.32
N GLU A 135 -29.01 -28.03 8.47
CA GLU A 135 -28.43 -26.82 9.06
C GLU A 135 -26.95 -27.02 9.41
N LYS A 136 -26.59 -28.16 10.00
CA LYS A 136 -25.21 -28.50 10.35
C LYS A 136 -24.32 -28.63 9.11
N GLU A 137 -24.81 -29.31 8.07
CA GLU A 137 -24.10 -29.45 6.79
C GLU A 137 -23.90 -28.09 6.10
N CYS A 138 -24.93 -27.25 6.10
CA CYS A 138 -24.87 -25.88 5.58
C CYS A 138 -23.80 -25.04 6.30
N ARG A 139 -23.80 -25.05 7.64
CA ARG A 139 -22.78 -24.37 8.45
C ARG A 139 -21.37 -24.91 8.19
N ALA A 140 -21.22 -26.24 8.05
CA ALA A 140 -19.92 -26.85 7.76
C ALA A 140 -19.38 -26.45 6.39
N LYS A 141 -20.23 -26.40 5.35
CA LYS A 141 -19.86 -25.93 4.01
C LYS A 141 -19.45 -24.46 4.03
N ALA A 142 -20.19 -23.61 4.73
CA ALA A 142 -19.85 -22.20 4.88
C ALA A 142 -18.51 -22.03 5.61
N GLU A 143 -18.26 -22.75 6.71
CA GLU A 143 -16.97 -22.69 7.43
C GLU A 143 -15.80 -23.17 6.57
N ALA A 144 -15.97 -24.24 5.78
CA ALA A 144 -14.95 -24.69 4.84
C ALA A 144 -14.61 -23.63 3.78
N GLN A 145 -15.61 -22.91 3.27
CA GLN A 145 -15.39 -21.79 2.34
C GLN A 145 -14.72 -20.59 3.01
N LYS A 146 -15.09 -20.28 4.25
CA LYS A 146 -14.49 -19.17 5.03
C LYS A 146 -13.04 -19.43 5.41
N ALA A 147 -12.63 -20.68 5.59
CA ALA A 147 -11.30 -21.04 6.11
C ALA A 147 -10.15 -20.34 5.37
N ARG A 148 -10.20 -20.31 4.03
CA ARG A 148 -9.17 -19.65 3.20
C ARG A 148 -9.11 -18.14 3.41
N TYR A 149 -10.26 -17.47 3.52
CA TYR A 149 -10.34 -16.02 3.70
C TYR A 149 -9.98 -15.62 5.14
N LYS A 150 -10.38 -16.42 6.12
CA LYS A 150 -9.98 -16.26 7.53
C LYS A 150 -8.45 -16.33 7.66
N ALA A 151 -7.79 -17.23 6.93
CA ALA A 151 -6.33 -17.32 6.95
C ALA A 151 -5.64 -16.04 6.44
N VAL A 152 -6.15 -15.42 5.37
CA VAL A 152 -5.60 -14.14 4.85
C VAL A 152 -5.74 -13.02 5.88
N VAL A 153 -6.93 -12.87 6.47
CA VAL A 153 -7.17 -11.84 7.49
C VAL A 153 -6.30 -12.09 8.74
N GLN A 154 -6.21 -13.33 9.20
CA GLN A 154 -5.35 -13.69 10.33
C GLN A 154 -3.87 -13.42 10.07
N LEU A 155 -3.39 -13.63 8.84
CA LEU A 155 -2.01 -13.34 8.49
C LEU A 155 -1.72 -11.83 8.61
N GLU A 156 -2.63 -10.99 8.12
CA GLU A 156 -2.51 -9.54 8.26
C GLU A 156 -2.58 -9.10 9.73
N ASP A 157 -3.54 -9.61 10.50
CA ASP A 157 -3.67 -9.30 11.94
C ASP A 157 -2.38 -9.66 12.70
N MET A 158 -1.70 -10.76 12.32
CA MET A 158 -0.41 -11.17 12.91
C MET A 158 0.75 -10.24 12.51
N HIS A 159 0.79 -9.78 11.26
CA HIS A 159 1.79 -8.80 10.81
C HIS A 159 1.59 -7.44 11.49
N GLU A 160 0.34 -7.00 11.63
CA GLU A 160 -0.02 -5.78 12.35
C GLU A 160 0.35 -5.87 13.84
N ALA A 161 0.03 -7.00 14.50
CA ALA A 161 0.39 -7.25 15.89
C ALA A 161 1.91 -7.22 16.11
N TYR A 162 2.69 -7.75 15.18
CA TYR A 162 4.14 -7.69 15.25
C TYR A 162 4.68 -6.27 15.06
N GLU A 163 4.11 -5.49 14.16
CA GLU A 163 4.48 -4.08 13.99
C GLU A 163 4.20 -3.26 15.26
N ASN A 164 3.07 -3.51 15.92
CA ASN A 164 2.74 -2.91 17.20
C ASN A 164 3.68 -3.38 18.33
N LEU A 165 4.04 -4.67 18.36
CA LEU A 165 5.04 -5.19 19.30
C LEU A 165 6.40 -4.49 19.13
N LEU A 166 6.83 -4.23 17.90
CA LEU A 166 8.07 -3.49 17.62
C LEU A 166 7.98 -2.05 18.15
N LYS A 167 6.86 -1.36 17.91
CA LYS A 167 6.64 0.01 18.43
C LYS A 167 6.63 0.05 19.95
N GLU A 168 5.84 -0.81 20.61
CA GLU A 168 5.79 -0.87 22.07
C GLU A 168 7.14 -1.23 22.69
N SER A 169 7.89 -2.12 22.05
CA SER A 169 9.23 -2.51 22.51
C SER A 169 10.20 -1.35 22.41
N GLU A 170 10.19 -0.61 21.30
CA GLU A 170 11.04 0.57 21.11
C GLU A 170 10.66 1.69 22.10
N GLU A 171 9.37 2.00 22.26
CA GLU A 171 8.89 3.03 23.21
C GLU A 171 9.27 2.68 24.66
N ARG A 172 9.17 1.40 25.05
CA ARG A 172 9.62 0.94 26.37
C ARG A 172 11.11 1.16 26.54
N LEU A 173 11.92 0.86 25.53
CA LEU A 173 13.36 1.04 25.55
C LEU A 173 13.75 2.53 25.60
N GLU A 174 13.07 3.38 24.82
CA GLU A 174 13.26 4.83 24.87
C GLU A 174 12.92 5.40 26.24
N LYS A 175 11.81 4.98 26.85
CA LYS A 175 11.41 5.44 28.18
C LYS A 175 12.44 5.07 29.26
N ILE A 176 12.97 3.85 29.20
CA ILE A 176 14.04 3.40 30.12
C ILE A 176 15.32 4.19 29.85
N TYR A 177 15.66 4.43 28.58
CA TYR A 177 16.81 5.24 28.20
C TYR A 177 16.72 6.69 28.73
N VAL A 178 15.56 7.35 28.56
CA VAL A 178 15.32 8.71 29.07
C VAL A 178 15.37 8.75 30.59
N SER A 179 14.80 7.75 31.27
CA SER A 179 14.86 7.66 32.73
C SER A 179 16.29 7.46 33.26
N ALA A 180 17.15 6.78 32.50
CA ALA A 180 18.56 6.59 32.81
C ALA A 180 19.43 7.83 32.48
N ALA A 181 18.96 8.71 31.58
CA ALA A 181 19.67 9.92 31.17
C ALA A 181 19.47 11.13 32.12
N GLY A 182 18.56 11.03 33.10
CA GLY A 182 18.25 12.10 34.05
C GLY A 182 17.29 13.14 33.46
N GLU A 183 16.20 13.40 34.19
CA GLU A 183 15.13 14.33 33.80
C GLU A 183 15.67 15.73 33.45
N GLY A 184 15.46 16.12 32.20
CA GLY A 184 15.87 17.42 31.68
C GLY A 184 15.03 17.85 30.49
N PHE A 185 13.70 17.76 30.57
CA PHE A 185 12.80 18.43 29.63
C PHE A 185 11.60 18.99 30.38
N ALA A 186 11.75 20.23 30.85
CA ALA A 186 10.63 21.08 31.25
C ALA A 186 10.19 21.87 30.01
N ALA A 187 8.95 21.64 29.56
CA ALA A 187 8.24 22.45 28.57
C ALA A 187 6.75 22.39 28.93
N GLY A 188 5.94 23.44 28.93
CA GLY A 188 6.16 24.87 28.78
C GLY A 188 4.83 25.52 29.15
N GLN A 189 4.82 26.42 30.14
CA GLN A 189 3.59 27.09 30.63
C GLN A 189 3.25 28.38 29.87
N GLY A 190 3.86 28.62 28.69
CA GLY A 190 3.68 29.85 27.92
C GLY A 190 2.89 29.71 26.62
N GLU A 191 2.50 28.49 26.21
CA GLU A 191 1.80 28.28 24.94
C GLU A 191 0.27 28.43 25.06
N GLU A 192 -0.32 28.17 26.23
CA GLU A 192 -1.78 28.12 26.38
C GLU A 192 -2.47 29.48 26.20
N GLU A 193 -1.88 30.58 26.66
CA GLU A 193 -2.49 31.92 26.54
C GLU A 193 -2.45 32.46 25.09
N GLU A 194 -1.40 32.16 24.31
CA GLU A 194 -1.34 32.58 22.89
C GLU A 194 -2.33 31.80 22.02
N ASP A 195 -2.56 30.52 22.32
CA ASP A 195 -3.47 29.66 21.56
C ASP A 195 -4.95 30.05 21.76
N GLU A 196 -5.34 30.49 22.96
CA GLU A 196 -6.70 31.00 23.22
C GLU A 196 -6.99 32.27 22.41
N GLN A 197 -6.03 33.20 22.33
CA GLN A 197 -6.21 34.45 21.59
C GLN A 197 -6.33 34.23 20.07
N VAL A 198 -5.57 33.27 19.53
CA VAL A 198 -5.67 32.84 18.12
C VAL A 198 -7.05 32.23 17.83
N ASN A 199 -7.56 31.39 18.73
CA ASN A 199 -8.87 30.77 18.55
C ASN A 199 -10.00 31.80 18.53
N GLU A 200 -9.95 32.83 19.40
CA GLU A 200 -10.92 33.92 19.38
C GLU A 200 -10.90 34.72 18.06
N GLU A 201 -9.71 35.02 17.52
CA GLU A 201 -9.58 35.72 16.23
C GLU A 201 -10.19 34.89 15.09
N VAL A 202 -9.94 33.57 15.07
CA VAL A 202 -10.48 32.69 14.04
C VAL A 202 -11.99 32.55 14.16
N VAL A 203 -12.54 32.46 15.38
CA VAL A 203 -13.99 32.47 15.59
C VAL A 203 -14.61 33.76 15.06
N ALA A 204 -13.97 34.92 15.26
CA ALA A 204 -14.45 36.19 14.71
C ALA A 204 -14.43 36.22 13.17
N ILE A 205 -13.36 35.70 12.54
CA ILE A 205 -13.27 35.58 11.08
C ILE A 205 -14.36 34.64 10.53
N LEU A 206 -14.60 33.52 11.19
CA LEU A 206 -15.64 32.55 10.80
C LEU A 206 -17.05 33.14 10.95
N GLN A 207 -17.30 33.91 12.01
CA GLN A 207 -18.57 34.63 12.18
C GLN A 207 -18.76 35.67 11.07
N ASP A 208 -17.72 36.44 10.74
CA ASP A 208 -17.77 37.42 9.65
C ASP A 208 -17.98 36.75 8.29
N ALA A 209 -17.31 35.63 8.04
CA ALA A 209 -17.46 34.83 6.83
C ALA A 209 -18.89 34.26 6.69
N SER A 210 -19.49 33.83 7.81
CA SER A 210 -20.88 33.37 7.85
C SER A 210 -21.86 34.50 7.53
N LEU A 211 -21.68 35.68 8.15
CA LEU A 211 -22.55 36.84 7.95
C LEU A 211 -22.44 37.45 6.55
N LYS A 212 -21.22 37.49 5.99
CA LYS A 212 -20.95 38.08 4.68
C LYS A 212 -21.07 37.09 3.52
N SER A 213 -21.40 35.82 3.79
CA SER A 213 -21.45 34.76 2.78
C SER A 213 -20.16 34.69 1.95
N MET A 214 -19.01 34.69 2.63
CA MET A 214 -17.72 34.61 1.95
C MET A 214 -17.57 33.27 1.24
N GLU A 215 -17.11 33.32 -0.01
CA GLU A 215 -16.83 32.14 -0.82
C GLU A 215 -15.41 31.61 -0.59
N MET A 216 -14.49 32.45 -0.09
CA MET A 216 -13.10 32.08 0.14
C MET A 216 -12.67 32.52 1.54
N VAL A 217 -12.13 31.57 2.30
CA VAL A 217 -11.59 31.81 3.64
C VAL A 217 -10.15 31.30 3.67
N ASN A 218 -9.23 32.18 4.06
CA ASN A 218 -7.83 31.86 4.26
C ASN A 218 -7.47 32.03 5.75
N LEU A 219 -7.16 30.90 6.38
CA LEU A 219 -6.73 30.76 7.77
C LEU A 219 -5.32 30.16 7.85
N SER A 220 -4.54 30.23 6.76
CA SER A 220 -3.20 29.68 6.72
C SER A 220 -2.25 30.41 7.67
N GLY A 221 -1.32 29.67 8.29
CA GLY A 221 -0.24 30.26 9.09
C GLY A 221 -0.67 30.82 10.46
N ARG A 222 -1.86 30.44 10.95
CA ARG A 222 -2.44 30.97 12.18
C ARG A 222 -2.13 30.13 13.43
N ARG A 223 -1.34 29.06 13.31
CA ARG A 223 -0.98 28.14 14.42
C ARG A 223 -2.18 27.41 15.05
N LEU A 224 -3.29 27.26 14.33
CA LEU A 224 -4.50 26.63 14.85
C LEU A 224 -4.26 25.18 15.25
N ARG A 225 -4.64 24.81 16.49
CA ARG A 225 -4.62 23.41 16.95
C ARG A 225 -5.93 22.67 16.67
N ILE A 226 -7.05 23.39 16.77
CA ILE A 226 -8.40 22.85 16.62
C ILE A 226 -9.21 23.79 15.73
N LEU A 227 -10.08 23.22 14.89
CA LEU A 227 -11.07 23.97 14.13
C LEU A 227 -12.44 23.85 14.83
N PRO A 228 -13.11 24.96 15.18
CA PRO A 228 -14.38 24.92 15.91
C PRO A 228 -15.51 24.39 15.02
N GLU A 229 -16.38 23.51 15.52
CA GLU A 229 -17.44 22.86 14.72
C GLU A 229 -18.39 23.83 14.00
N ASP A 230 -18.56 25.04 14.53
CA ASP A 230 -19.42 26.07 13.95
C ASP A 230 -19.04 26.48 12.52
N PHE A 231 -17.79 26.24 12.08
CA PHE A 231 -17.37 26.53 10.70
C PHE A 231 -18.18 25.75 9.65
N GLY A 232 -18.69 24.56 9.98
CA GLY A 232 -19.52 23.75 9.09
C GLY A 232 -20.85 24.41 8.72
N LYS A 233 -21.24 25.49 9.40
CA LYS A 233 -22.45 26.28 9.10
C LYS A 233 -22.27 27.19 7.88
N ILE A 234 -21.04 27.41 7.40
CA ILE A 234 -20.73 28.34 6.30
C ILE A 234 -20.93 27.65 4.94
N ARG A 235 -22.20 27.37 4.58
CA ARG A 235 -22.55 26.61 3.37
C ARG A 235 -22.19 27.27 2.03
N CYS A 236 -21.82 28.56 2.06
CA CYS A 236 -21.44 29.33 0.88
C CYS A 236 -19.96 29.17 0.50
N LEU A 237 -19.15 28.51 1.33
CA LEU A 237 -17.72 28.41 1.12
C LEU A 237 -17.39 27.54 -0.10
N VAL A 238 -16.54 28.08 -0.97
CA VAL A 238 -16.02 27.45 -2.19
C VAL A 238 -14.55 27.09 -2.04
N SER A 239 -13.77 27.89 -1.32
CA SER A 239 -12.34 27.65 -1.08
C SER A 239 -11.97 27.87 0.38
N LEU A 240 -11.33 26.88 0.98
CA LEU A 240 -10.82 26.92 2.36
C LEU A 240 -9.32 26.62 2.37
N ASP A 241 -8.54 27.55 2.89
CA ASP A 241 -7.11 27.35 3.14
C ASP A 241 -6.83 27.33 4.64
N LEU A 242 -6.43 26.16 5.14
CA LEU A 242 -6.04 25.87 6.52
C LEU A 242 -4.57 25.44 6.60
N SER A 243 -3.78 25.71 5.57
CA SER A 243 -2.40 25.24 5.47
C SER A 243 -1.48 25.88 6.50
N ASN A 244 -0.35 25.27 6.85
CA ASN A 244 0.64 25.82 7.78
C ASN A 244 0.05 26.12 9.17
N ASN A 245 -0.77 25.23 9.70
CA ASN A 245 -1.31 25.30 11.05
C ASN A 245 -0.78 24.12 11.89
N ARG A 246 -1.37 23.88 13.06
CA ARG A 246 -1.02 22.80 13.98
C ARG A 246 -2.21 21.85 14.19
N LEU A 247 -3.09 21.73 13.19
CA LEU A 247 -4.33 20.96 13.32
C LEU A 247 -4.02 19.48 13.51
N GLU A 248 -4.50 18.90 14.61
CA GLU A 248 -4.33 17.47 14.91
C GLU A 248 -5.46 16.61 14.34
N ALA A 249 -6.65 17.20 14.23
CA ALA A 249 -7.83 16.57 13.66
C ALA A 249 -8.69 17.57 12.90
N LEU A 250 -9.42 17.08 11.91
CA LEU A 250 -10.47 17.82 11.22
C LEU A 250 -11.84 17.34 11.74
N PRO A 251 -12.71 18.24 12.22
CA PRO A 251 -14.03 17.88 12.75
C PRO A 251 -14.99 17.42 11.64
N ASP A 252 -15.98 16.59 12.01
CA ASP A 252 -16.99 16.07 11.10
C ASP A 252 -17.89 17.15 10.47
N ALA A 253 -17.95 18.32 11.10
CA ALA A 253 -18.68 19.47 10.59
C ALA A 253 -18.14 19.97 9.22
N ILE A 254 -16.98 19.50 8.75
CA ILE A 254 -16.50 19.76 7.38
C ILE A 254 -17.55 19.39 6.32
N ALA A 255 -18.34 18.34 6.56
CA ALA A 255 -19.40 17.91 5.64
C ALA A 255 -20.51 18.95 5.43
N GLY A 256 -20.63 19.94 6.31
CA GLY A 256 -21.58 21.05 6.15
C GLY A 256 -21.22 22.03 5.03
N LEU A 257 -19.98 21.97 4.51
CA LEU A 257 -19.49 22.84 3.44
C LEU A 257 -19.88 22.31 2.05
N GLU A 258 -21.19 22.24 1.79
CA GLU A 258 -21.77 21.61 0.60
C GLU A 258 -21.25 22.15 -0.76
N LYS A 259 -20.77 23.40 -0.81
CA LYS A 259 -20.25 24.07 -2.02
C LYS A 259 -18.73 24.06 -2.14
N LEU A 260 -18.02 23.41 -1.21
CA LEU A 260 -16.56 23.47 -1.18
C LEU A 260 -15.96 22.80 -2.41
N GLU A 261 -15.16 23.55 -3.16
CA GLU A 261 -14.42 23.07 -4.32
C GLU A 261 -12.93 22.89 -4.05
N LYS A 262 -12.36 23.67 -3.11
CA LYS A 262 -10.93 23.65 -2.81
C LYS A 262 -10.70 23.61 -1.31
N LEU A 263 -9.96 22.60 -0.86
CA LEU A 263 -9.58 22.42 0.53
C LEU A 263 -8.07 22.21 0.63
N TYR A 264 -7.38 23.17 1.26
CA TYR A 264 -5.94 23.08 1.52
C TYR A 264 -5.72 22.89 3.02
N LEU A 265 -5.08 21.78 3.38
CA LEU A 265 -4.74 21.34 4.73
C LEU A 265 -3.24 21.03 4.86
N SER A 266 -2.43 21.51 3.92
CA SER A 266 -1.02 21.15 3.86
C SER A 266 -0.25 21.65 5.07
N SER A 267 0.80 20.94 5.49
CA SER A 267 1.67 21.34 6.62
C SER A 267 0.88 21.54 7.92
N ASN A 268 0.21 20.47 8.35
CA ASN A 268 -0.49 20.36 9.63
C ASN A 268 -0.01 19.11 10.39
N LEU A 269 -0.71 18.71 11.47
CA LEU A 269 -0.38 17.56 12.29
C LEU A 269 -1.46 16.47 12.22
N LEU A 270 -2.25 16.44 11.14
CA LEU A 270 -3.41 15.55 11.01
C LEU A 270 -2.96 14.08 11.01
N VAL A 271 -3.56 13.29 11.89
CA VAL A 271 -3.30 11.83 11.98
C VAL A 271 -4.28 11.02 11.14
N SER A 272 -5.49 11.55 10.95
CA SER A 272 -6.54 10.99 10.09
C SER A 272 -7.39 12.11 9.48
N LEU A 273 -8.11 11.78 8.42
CA LEU A 273 -9.22 12.58 7.93
C LEU A 273 -10.54 11.95 8.40
N PRO A 274 -11.57 12.75 8.69
CA PRO A 274 -12.87 12.23 9.08
C PRO A 274 -13.57 11.58 7.88
N ASP A 275 -14.36 10.53 8.13
CA ASP A 275 -15.15 9.85 7.09
C ASP A 275 -16.14 10.79 6.38
N SER A 276 -16.57 11.85 7.10
CA SER A 276 -17.44 12.90 6.58
C SER A 276 -16.83 13.70 5.42
N ILE A 277 -15.52 13.61 5.14
CA ILE A 277 -14.89 14.21 3.96
C ILE A 277 -15.54 13.74 2.65
N GLY A 278 -16.03 12.49 2.60
CA GLY A 278 -16.70 11.91 1.44
C GLY A 278 -18.03 12.58 1.07
N LEU A 279 -18.57 13.43 1.94
CA LEU A 279 -19.80 14.19 1.69
C LEU A 279 -19.56 15.47 0.87
N LEU A 280 -18.30 15.86 0.64
CA LEU A 280 -17.93 17.03 -0.14
C LEU A 280 -17.99 16.73 -1.65
N LEU A 281 -19.19 16.55 -2.19
CA LEU A 281 -19.41 16.10 -3.56
C LEU A 281 -18.90 17.08 -4.65
N ASN A 282 -18.71 18.36 -4.30
CA ASN A 282 -18.21 19.40 -5.20
C ASN A 282 -16.70 19.61 -5.11
N LEU A 283 -15.99 18.88 -4.23
CA LEU A 283 -14.57 19.06 -4.01
C LEU A 283 -13.78 18.70 -5.26
N LYS A 284 -13.00 19.65 -5.78
CA LYS A 284 -12.15 19.50 -6.97
C LYS A 284 -10.68 19.40 -6.61
N ILE A 285 -10.24 20.10 -5.57
CA ILE A 285 -8.85 20.11 -5.11
C ILE A 285 -8.82 19.79 -3.62
N LEU A 286 -8.07 18.75 -3.26
CA LEU A 286 -7.77 18.41 -1.88
C LEU A 286 -6.26 18.29 -1.71
N ASP A 287 -5.69 19.17 -0.90
CA ASP A 287 -4.29 19.09 -0.48
C ASP A 287 -4.22 18.76 1.02
N VAL A 288 -3.73 17.57 1.34
CA VAL A 288 -3.47 17.09 2.70
C VAL A 288 -1.99 16.75 2.89
N SER A 289 -1.12 17.33 2.07
CA SER A 289 0.31 17.04 2.08
C SER A 289 1.00 17.51 3.37
N SER A 290 2.16 16.93 3.68
CA SER A 290 2.94 17.29 4.88
C SER A 290 2.13 17.18 6.18
N ASN A 291 1.49 16.04 6.38
CA ASN A 291 0.72 15.70 7.58
C ASN A 291 1.26 14.37 8.17
N LYS A 292 0.52 13.76 9.10
CA LYS A 292 0.87 12.48 9.73
C LYS A 292 -0.15 11.38 9.40
N LEU A 293 -0.81 11.49 8.24
CA LEU A 293 -1.86 10.57 7.85
C LEU A 293 -1.30 9.16 7.64
N LYS A 294 -1.91 8.18 8.32
CA LYS A 294 -1.56 6.76 8.16
C LYS A 294 -2.39 6.06 7.08
N ALA A 295 -3.61 6.54 6.87
CA ALA A 295 -4.52 6.08 5.85
C ALA A 295 -5.41 7.25 5.38
N LEU A 296 -5.94 7.14 4.17
CA LEU A 296 -7.07 7.97 3.72
C LEU A 296 -8.37 7.21 4.03
N PRO A 297 -9.44 7.89 4.46
CA PRO A 297 -10.73 7.23 4.69
C PRO A 297 -11.30 6.72 3.37
N ASP A 298 -11.94 5.55 3.38
CA ASP A 298 -12.52 4.96 2.16
C ASP A 298 -13.54 5.89 1.50
N SER A 299 -14.21 6.71 2.32
CA SER A 299 -15.19 7.71 1.89
C SER A 299 -14.61 8.80 0.99
N ILE A 300 -13.29 9.02 0.96
CA ILE A 300 -12.65 9.95 0.01
C ILE A 300 -13.00 9.59 -1.44
N SER A 301 -13.24 8.31 -1.72
CA SER A 301 -13.66 7.80 -3.02
C SER A 301 -14.99 8.41 -3.48
N TYR A 302 -15.85 8.86 -2.56
CA TYR A 302 -17.14 9.49 -2.90
C TYR A 302 -17.01 10.95 -3.36
N CYS A 303 -15.83 11.56 -3.26
CA CYS A 303 -15.54 12.90 -3.79
C CYS A 303 -15.40 12.86 -5.34
N ARG A 304 -16.46 12.48 -6.06
CA ARG A 304 -16.43 12.20 -7.51
C ARG A 304 -16.02 13.40 -8.39
N SER A 305 -16.10 14.61 -7.87
CA SER A 305 -15.67 15.83 -8.57
C SER A 305 -14.16 16.12 -8.44
N LEU A 306 -13.42 15.29 -7.70
CA LEU A 306 -12.00 15.53 -7.41
C LEU A 306 -11.18 15.43 -8.69
N VAL A 307 -10.40 16.48 -8.95
CA VAL A 307 -9.50 16.63 -10.10
C VAL A 307 -8.05 16.52 -9.64
N GLU A 308 -7.74 17.03 -8.45
CA GLU A 308 -6.40 17.03 -7.88
C GLU A 308 -6.42 16.56 -6.42
N LEU A 309 -5.67 15.49 -6.13
CA LEU A 309 -5.44 14.98 -4.79
C LEU A 309 -3.95 14.99 -4.49
N ASN A 310 -3.55 15.80 -3.52
CA ASN A 310 -2.19 15.83 -2.99
C ASN A 310 -2.18 15.26 -1.56
N ALA A 311 -1.64 14.06 -1.39
CA ALA A 311 -1.45 13.39 -0.10
C ALA A 311 0.04 13.08 0.15
N SER A 312 0.93 13.85 -0.47
CA SER A 312 2.38 13.68 -0.34
C SER A 312 2.91 13.98 1.07
N TYR A 313 4.11 13.50 1.41
CA TYR A 313 4.73 13.73 2.74
C TYR A 313 3.81 13.34 3.89
N ASN A 314 3.37 12.08 3.91
CA ASN A 314 2.55 11.49 4.96
C ASN A 314 3.15 10.14 5.37
N ALA A 315 2.39 9.32 6.10
CA ALA A 315 2.76 7.97 6.48
C ALA A 315 1.78 6.93 5.90
N LEU A 316 1.20 7.20 4.73
CA LEU A 316 0.22 6.32 4.09
C LEU A 316 0.86 4.97 3.75
N THR A 317 0.21 3.88 4.16
CA THR A 317 0.65 2.51 3.85
C THR A 317 -0.10 1.89 2.66
N TYR A 318 -1.29 2.39 2.37
CA TYR A 318 -2.13 1.97 1.24
C TYR A 318 -3.04 3.12 0.78
N LEU A 319 -3.66 2.93 -0.39
CA LEU A 319 -4.77 3.75 -0.86
C LEU A 319 -6.07 2.94 -0.77
N PRO A 320 -7.24 3.59 -0.59
CA PRO A 320 -8.52 2.90 -0.58
C PRO A 320 -8.73 2.02 -1.81
N THR A 321 -9.19 0.78 -1.61
CA THR A 321 -9.30 -0.22 -2.67
C THR A 321 -10.16 0.23 -3.84
N ASN A 322 -11.19 1.04 -3.60
CA ASN A 322 -12.13 1.52 -4.63
C ASN A 322 -11.81 2.90 -5.20
N ILE A 323 -10.67 3.50 -4.84
CA ILE A 323 -10.35 4.89 -5.19
C ILE A 323 -10.47 5.17 -6.69
N GLY A 324 -10.03 4.25 -7.55
CA GLY A 324 -10.06 4.46 -8.99
C GLY A 324 -11.37 4.12 -9.71
N TYR A 325 -12.27 3.37 -9.07
CA TYR A 325 -13.62 3.14 -9.63
C TYR A 325 -14.52 4.37 -9.49
N GLU A 326 -14.32 5.16 -8.42
CA GLU A 326 -15.19 6.29 -8.08
C GLU A 326 -14.59 7.65 -8.48
N LEU A 327 -13.28 7.86 -8.31
CA LEU A 327 -12.60 9.12 -8.66
C LEU A 327 -12.27 9.21 -10.16
N VAL A 328 -13.31 9.08 -11.00
CA VAL A 328 -13.17 9.00 -12.46
C VAL A 328 -12.68 10.31 -13.13
N ASN A 329 -12.79 11.44 -12.43
CA ASN A 329 -12.38 12.77 -12.91
C ASN A 329 -10.99 13.18 -12.43
N LEU A 330 -10.29 12.34 -11.64
CA LEU A 330 -9.00 12.69 -11.07
C LEU A 330 -7.95 12.79 -12.18
N GLU A 331 -7.33 13.96 -12.31
CA GLU A 331 -6.27 14.22 -13.29
C GLU A 331 -4.88 14.14 -12.66
N LYS A 332 -4.75 14.48 -11.38
CA LYS A 332 -3.46 14.54 -10.69
C LYS A 332 -3.53 13.87 -9.33
N LEU A 333 -2.63 12.91 -9.12
CA LEU A 333 -2.48 12.20 -7.86
C LEU A 333 -1.02 12.28 -7.40
N TYR A 334 -0.80 12.98 -6.28
CA TYR A 334 0.50 13.07 -5.63
C TYR A 334 0.46 12.29 -4.32
N ILE A 335 1.21 11.19 -4.26
CA ILE A 335 1.31 10.28 -3.10
C ILE A 335 2.77 10.04 -2.73
N ASN A 336 3.67 10.91 -3.18
CA ASN A 336 5.09 10.81 -2.94
C ASN A 336 5.46 10.97 -1.47
N LEU A 337 6.59 10.39 -1.06
CA LEU A 337 7.10 10.43 0.32
C LEU A 337 6.07 9.88 1.31
N ASN A 338 5.67 8.64 1.06
CA ASN A 338 4.78 7.83 1.90
C ASN A 338 5.40 6.43 2.09
N LYS A 339 4.63 5.45 2.56
CA LYS A 339 5.05 4.06 2.80
C LYS A 339 4.17 3.06 2.04
N ILE A 340 3.69 3.46 0.85
CA ILE A 340 2.75 2.66 0.07
C ILE A 340 3.49 1.48 -0.54
N ARG A 341 2.99 0.27 -0.29
CA ARG A 341 3.62 -0.99 -0.77
C ARG A 341 3.08 -1.49 -2.09
N SER A 342 1.81 -1.25 -2.34
CA SER A 342 1.15 -1.60 -3.58
C SER A 342 0.07 -0.57 -3.90
N LEU A 343 -0.09 -0.28 -5.19
CA LEU A 343 -1.21 0.52 -5.69
C LEU A 343 -2.42 -0.41 -5.90
N PRO A 344 -3.64 -0.02 -5.49
CA PRO A 344 -4.82 -0.85 -5.71
C PRO A 344 -5.06 -1.03 -7.20
N SER A 345 -5.57 -2.20 -7.61
CA SER A 345 -5.84 -2.50 -9.02
C SER A 345 -6.80 -1.49 -9.67
N SER A 346 -7.71 -0.91 -8.86
CA SER A 346 -8.67 0.11 -9.27
C SER A 346 -8.02 1.38 -9.80
N ILE A 347 -6.77 1.71 -9.43
CA ILE A 347 -6.08 2.90 -9.95
C ILE A 347 -6.04 2.92 -11.47
N CYS A 348 -6.00 1.74 -12.10
CA CYS A 348 -6.01 1.55 -13.56
C CYS A 348 -7.32 1.97 -14.24
N GLU A 349 -8.36 2.27 -13.47
CA GLU A 349 -9.66 2.73 -13.95
C GLU A 349 -9.78 4.26 -14.01
N MET A 350 -8.80 5.00 -13.47
CA MET A 350 -8.76 6.46 -13.48
C MET A 350 -8.40 6.98 -14.88
N ARG A 351 -9.35 6.92 -15.82
CA ARG A 351 -9.12 7.25 -17.24
C ARG A 351 -8.72 8.71 -17.48
N CYS A 352 -9.01 9.62 -16.56
CA CYS A 352 -8.63 11.03 -16.66
C CYS A 352 -7.25 11.31 -16.06
N LEU A 353 -6.58 10.34 -15.44
CA LEU A 353 -5.32 10.56 -14.74
C LEU A 353 -4.21 10.92 -15.74
N ARG A 354 -3.58 12.08 -15.51
CA ARG A 354 -2.50 12.66 -16.33
C ARG A 354 -1.18 12.69 -15.57
N VAL A 355 -1.22 12.89 -14.26
CA VAL A 355 -0.03 12.95 -13.41
C VAL A 355 -0.18 11.96 -12.25
N LEU A 356 0.77 11.05 -12.14
CA LEU A 356 0.93 10.17 -10.98
C LEU A 356 2.36 10.32 -10.43
N ASP A 357 2.46 10.91 -9.26
CA ASP A 357 3.72 10.97 -8.51
C ASP A 357 3.66 10.05 -7.29
N ALA A 358 4.39 8.94 -7.36
CA ALA A 358 4.55 7.98 -6.28
C ALA A 358 6.03 7.77 -5.90
N GLN A 359 6.88 8.79 -6.13
CA GLN A 359 8.29 8.74 -5.71
C GLN A 359 8.43 8.53 -4.20
N PHE A 360 9.53 7.91 -3.77
CA PHE A 360 9.81 7.68 -2.34
C PHE A 360 8.65 6.98 -1.61
N ASN A 361 8.28 5.80 -2.12
CA ASN A 361 7.38 4.86 -1.47
C ASN A 361 8.08 3.51 -1.26
N GLU A 362 7.33 2.47 -0.89
CA GLU A 362 7.82 1.10 -0.69
C GLU A 362 7.22 0.16 -1.77
N LEU A 363 7.00 0.66 -3.00
CA LEU A 363 6.28 -0.09 -4.02
C LEU A 363 7.04 -1.35 -4.48
N HIS A 364 6.41 -2.52 -4.35
CA HIS A 364 6.95 -3.79 -4.87
C HIS A 364 6.75 -3.97 -6.37
N GLY A 365 5.71 -3.32 -6.92
CA GLY A 365 5.31 -3.50 -8.30
C GLY A 365 4.17 -2.58 -8.67
N LEU A 366 3.81 -2.60 -9.95
CA LEU A 366 2.63 -1.90 -10.46
C LEU A 366 1.55 -2.92 -10.82
N PRO A 367 0.26 -2.55 -10.74
CA PRO A 367 -0.82 -3.40 -11.22
C PRO A 367 -0.62 -3.79 -12.69
N TYR A 368 -0.92 -5.06 -13.03
CA TYR A 368 -0.77 -5.58 -14.40
C TYR A 368 -1.53 -4.74 -15.45
N SER A 369 -2.60 -4.08 -15.04
CA SER A 369 -3.47 -3.28 -15.91
C SER A 369 -3.08 -1.80 -16.01
N ILE A 370 -1.89 -1.40 -15.53
CA ILE A 370 -1.46 0.01 -15.54
C ILE A 370 -1.52 0.65 -16.93
N GLY A 371 -1.29 -0.14 -17.99
CA GLY A 371 -1.42 0.28 -19.39
C GLY A 371 -2.79 0.83 -19.79
N ARG A 372 -3.84 0.64 -18.98
CA ARG A 372 -5.17 1.24 -19.21
C ARG A 372 -5.20 2.76 -18.98
N LEU A 373 -4.20 3.32 -18.29
CA LEU A 373 -4.05 4.75 -18.05
C LEU A 373 -3.52 5.46 -19.30
N THR A 374 -4.26 5.38 -20.40
CA THR A 374 -3.80 5.87 -21.70
C THR A 374 -3.63 7.39 -21.77
N ASN A 375 -4.23 8.16 -20.85
CA ASN A 375 -4.09 9.61 -20.75
C ASN A 375 -2.95 10.06 -19.81
N LEU A 376 -2.21 9.12 -19.20
CA LEU A 376 -1.11 9.45 -18.30
C LEU A 376 0.03 10.11 -19.08
N GLU A 377 0.46 11.29 -18.63
CA GLU A 377 1.50 12.11 -19.25
C GLU A 377 2.79 12.11 -18.42
N THR A 378 2.67 12.16 -17.10
CA THR A 378 3.81 12.17 -16.18
C THR A 378 3.66 11.06 -15.15
N LEU A 379 4.66 10.19 -15.07
CA LEU A 379 4.75 9.10 -14.11
C LEU A 379 6.10 9.15 -13.39
N ASN A 380 6.07 9.43 -12.08
CA ASN A 380 7.25 9.40 -11.24
C ASN A 380 7.15 8.24 -10.24
N LEU A 381 8.04 7.26 -10.40
CA LEU A 381 8.18 6.08 -9.54
C LEU A 381 9.60 5.99 -8.97
N SER A 382 10.34 7.11 -8.98
CA SER A 382 11.71 7.12 -8.50
C SER A 382 11.81 6.78 -7.03
N SER A 383 12.94 6.22 -6.61
CA SER A 383 13.25 5.97 -5.20
C SER A 383 12.22 5.07 -4.48
N ASN A 384 11.80 3.97 -5.12
CA ASN A 384 11.13 2.84 -4.42
C ASN A 384 12.14 1.76 -3.95
N PHE A 385 13.44 2.14 -3.93
CA PHE A 385 14.62 1.59 -3.26
C PHE A 385 14.84 0.07 -3.27
N SER A 386 13.99 -0.71 -2.61
CA SER A 386 14.25 -2.12 -2.29
C SER A 386 13.45 -3.13 -3.09
N ASP A 387 12.32 -2.73 -3.68
CA ASP A 387 11.29 -3.72 -4.01
C ASP A 387 10.75 -3.64 -5.45
N LEU A 388 10.83 -2.49 -6.12
CA LEU A 388 10.40 -2.37 -7.52
C LEU A 388 11.44 -3.01 -8.45
N THR A 389 11.18 -4.25 -8.84
CA THR A 389 12.10 -5.10 -9.61
C THR A 389 11.74 -5.21 -11.09
N GLU A 390 10.46 -5.06 -11.42
CA GLU A 390 9.95 -5.20 -12.78
C GLU A 390 8.76 -4.27 -13.05
N LEU A 391 8.51 -4.04 -14.34
CA LEU A 391 7.33 -3.33 -14.82
C LEU A 391 6.43 -4.30 -15.59
N PRO A 392 5.10 -4.14 -15.51
CA PRO A 392 4.16 -5.05 -16.17
C PRO A 392 4.29 -4.98 -17.70
N PRO A 393 3.94 -6.05 -18.43
CA PRO A 393 4.05 -6.08 -19.89
C PRO A 393 3.10 -5.09 -20.59
N THR A 394 2.04 -4.63 -19.93
CA THR A 394 1.13 -3.59 -20.45
C THR A 394 1.69 -2.17 -20.33
N PHE A 395 2.87 -2.00 -19.72
CA PHE A 395 3.44 -0.66 -19.49
C PHE A 395 3.65 0.13 -20.80
N GLY A 396 3.95 -0.56 -21.90
CA GLY A 396 4.03 0.04 -23.23
C GLY A 396 2.71 0.58 -23.81
N ASP A 397 1.56 0.31 -23.16
CA ASP A 397 0.24 0.84 -23.56
C ASP A 397 -0.01 2.27 -23.04
N LEU A 398 0.91 2.84 -22.24
CA LEU A 398 0.88 4.24 -21.78
C LEU A 398 1.24 5.21 -22.93
N ILE A 399 0.43 5.22 -23.99
CA ILE A 399 0.74 5.87 -25.27
C ILE A 399 0.92 7.39 -25.20
N ASN A 400 0.34 8.08 -24.22
CA ASN A 400 0.48 9.52 -24.02
C ASN A 400 1.57 9.91 -23.02
N LEU A 401 2.32 8.94 -22.47
CA LEU A 401 3.36 9.19 -21.48
C LEU A 401 4.50 10.01 -22.10
N ARG A 402 4.87 11.10 -21.43
CA ARG A 402 5.90 12.07 -21.86
C ARG A 402 7.08 12.06 -20.92
N GLU A 403 6.81 12.00 -19.63
CA GLU A 403 7.81 12.07 -18.57
C GLU A 403 7.74 10.82 -17.71
N LEU A 404 8.86 10.09 -17.66
CA LEU A 404 8.98 8.88 -16.86
C LEU A 404 10.25 8.91 -16.02
N ASP A 405 10.08 8.90 -14.70
CA ASP A 405 11.19 8.76 -13.76
C ASP A 405 11.10 7.41 -13.04
N LEU A 406 12.05 6.52 -13.35
CA LEU A 406 12.22 5.22 -12.73
C LEU A 406 13.55 5.14 -11.96
N SER A 407 14.21 6.28 -11.72
CA SER A 407 15.54 6.29 -11.10
C SER A 407 15.52 5.71 -9.68
N ASN A 408 16.66 5.16 -9.26
CA ASN A 408 16.86 4.67 -7.90
C ASN A 408 15.87 3.56 -7.48
N ASN A 409 15.79 2.52 -8.32
CA ASN A 409 14.98 1.31 -8.12
C ASN A 409 15.84 0.05 -8.34
N GLN A 410 15.22 -1.14 -8.33
CA GLN A 410 15.90 -2.41 -8.56
C GLN A 410 15.49 -3.05 -9.91
N ILE A 411 15.17 -2.22 -10.91
CA ILE A 411 14.66 -2.70 -12.20
C ILE A 411 15.78 -3.37 -13.00
N HIS A 412 15.60 -4.65 -13.32
CA HIS A 412 16.56 -5.41 -14.12
C HIS A 412 16.32 -5.32 -15.62
N ALA A 413 15.06 -5.24 -16.04
CA ALA A 413 14.69 -5.17 -17.45
C ALA A 413 13.47 -4.27 -17.65
N LEU A 414 13.48 -3.50 -18.74
CA LEU A 414 12.28 -2.86 -19.26
C LEU A 414 11.43 -3.90 -20.02
N PRO A 415 10.09 -3.79 -19.99
CA PRO A 415 9.21 -4.73 -20.67
C PRO A 415 9.37 -4.58 -22.18
N ASP A 416 9.20 -5.66 -22.94
CA ASP A 416 9.46 -5.61 -24.38
C ASP A 416 8.50 -4.68 -25.15
N SER A 417 7.33 -4.39 -24.57
CA SER A 417 6.38 -3.39 -25.06
C SER A 417 6.85 -1.94 -24.91
N PHE A 418 7.93 -1.66 -24.17
CA PHE A 418 8.40 -0.31 -23.86
C PHE A 418 8.70 0.54 -25.11
N GLY A 419 9.07 -0.09 -26.23
CA GLY A 419 9.27 0.60 -27.51
C GLY A 419 8.01 1.29 -28.07
N ARG A 420 6.81 0.94 -27.57
CA ARG A 420 5.51 1.51 -27.99
C ARG A 420 5.19 2.87 -27.39
N LEU A 421 6.01 3.36 -26.46
CA LEU A 421 5.84 4.68 -25.82
C LEU A 421 6.21 5.81 -26.78
N GLU A 422 5.37 6.07 -27.79
CA GLU A 422 5.66 7.00 -28.89
C GLU A 422 5.91 8.43 -28.44
N ASN A 423 5.16 8.91 -27.44
CA ASN A 423 5.22 10.28 -26.95
C ASN A 423 6.25 10.54 -25.84
N LEU A 424 7.01 9.51 -25.42
CA LEU A 424 7.97 9.65 -24.33
C LEU A 424 9.14 10.54 -24.75
N THR A 425 9.34 11.63 -24.00
CA THR A 425 10.36 12.65 -24.24
C THR A 425 11.43 12.69 -23.15
N GLU A 426 11.05 12.38 -21.91
CA GLU A 426 11.95 12.35 -20.76
C GLU A 426 11.90 10.98 -20.10
N LEU A 427 13.09 10.36 -19.94
CA LEU A 427 13.25 9.06 -19.32
C LEU A 427 14.47 9.09 -18.40
N LYS A 428 14.25 8.81 -17.12
CA LYS A 428 15.32 8.64 -16.13
C LYS A 428 15.34 7.21 -15.64
N LEU A 429 16.47 6.54 -15.84
CA LEU A 429 16.71 5.14 -15.50
C LEU A 429 17.91 4.96 -14.54
N GLU A 430 18.49 6.07 -14.09
CA GLU A 430 19.71 6.07 -13.28
C GLU A 430 19.54 5.23 -12.01
N GLN A 431 20.64 4.66 -11.50
CA GLN A 431 20.62 3.87 -10.26
C GLN A 431 19.65 2.68 -10.30
N ASN A 432 19.62 1.95 -11.42
CA ASN A 432 18.98 0.64 -11.55
C ASN A 432 20.00 -0.41 -12.02
N PRO A 433 19.88 -1.68 -11.59
CA PRO A 433 20.68 -2.80 -12.09
C PRO A 433 20.20 -3.31 -13.46
N LEU A 434 20.05 -2.39 -14.43
CA LEU A 434 19.51 -2.69 -15.76
C LEU A 434 20.45 -3.58 -16.58
N ALA A 435 19.93 -4.75 -16.97
CA ALA A 435 20.52 -5.61 -17.99
C ALA A 435 19.91 -5.34 -19.38
N VAL A 436 18.63 -4.95 -19.43
CA VAL A 436 17.89 -4.70 -20.67
C VAL A 436 17.08 -3.41 -20.54
N PRO A 437 17.38 -2.35 -21.31
CA PRO A 437 18.50 -2.23 -22.26
C PRO A 437 19.86 -2.17 -21.55
N PRO A 438 20.98 -2.49 -22.25
CA PRO A 438 22.32 -2.28 -21.72
C PRO A 438 22.52 -0.83 -21.28
N VAL A 439 23.34 -0.62 -20.25
CA VAL A 439 23.57 0.70 -19.64
C VAL A 439 24.08 1.72 -20.67
N GLU A 440 24.84 1.29 -21.67
CA GLU A 440 25.30 2.14 -22.76
C GLU A 440 24.15 2.70 -23.60
N VAL A 441 23.10 1.89 -23.84
CA VAL A 441 21.89 2.30 -24.56
C VAL A 441 21.01 3.17 -23.68
N ALA A 442 20.88 2.82 -22.39
CA ALA A 442 20.13 3.63 -21.42
C ALA A 442 20.69 5.06 -21.33
N ASN A 443 22.02 5.21 -21.30
CA ASN A 443 22.71 6.50 -21.22
C ASN A 443 22.65 7.33 -22.53
N GLN A 444 22.31 6.72 -23.67
CA GLN A 444 22.13 7.44 -24.95
C GLN A 444 20.79 8.18 -25.03
N GLY A 445 19.88 7.96 -24.08
CA GLY A 445 18.61 8.67 -23.95
C GLY A 445 17.42 7.93 -24.58
N VAL A 446 16.26 8.59 -24.54
CA VAL A 446 14.95 7.97 -24.78
C VAL A 446 14.82 7.30 -26.15
N VAL A 447 15.34 7.96 -27.20
CA VAL A 447 15.25 7.46 -28.58
C VAL A 447 16.03 6.15 -28.75
N ALA A 448 17.22 6.07 -28.18
CA ALA A 448 18.06 4.87 -28.27
C ALA A 448 17.41 3.68 -27.55
N VAL A 449 16.89 3.93 -26.34
CA VAL A 449 16.15 2.93 -25.55
C VAL A 449 14.93 2.42 -26.32
N LYS A 450 14.08 3.31 -26.84
CA LYS A 450 12.89 2.93 -27.61
C LYS A 450 13.26 2.09 -28.83
N MET A 451 14.23 2.53 -29.63
CA MET A 451 14.67 1.81 -30.83
C MET A 451 15.22 0.43 -30.50
N TYR A 452 16.03 0.31 -29.43
CA TYR A 452 16.55 -0.97 -28.96
C TYR A 452 15.41 -1.92 -28.55
N MET A 453 14.45 -1.43 -27.74
CA MET A 453 13.32 -2.24 -27.29
C MET A 453 12.40 -2.65 -28.45
N SER A 454 12.10 -1.76 -29.40
CA SER A 454 11.32 -2.07 -30.59
C SER A 454 12.00 -3.11 -31.49
N ARG A 455 13.33 -3.00 -31.67
CA ARG A 455 14.13 -3.96 -32.44
C ARG A 455 14.09 -5.33 -31.78
N ARG A 456 14.34 -5.37 -30.47
CA ARG A 456 14.31 -6.60 -29.66
C ARG A 456 12.95 -7.29 -29.75
N TRP A 457 11.85 -6.55 -29.63
CA TRP A 457 10.50 -7.09 -29.77
C TRP A 457 10.27 -7.72 -31.16
N LEU A 458 10.71 -7.05 -32.23
CA LEU A 458 10.59 -7.57 -33.59
C LEU A 458 11.41 -8.85 -33.80
N ASP A 459 12.63 -8.88 -33.28
CA ASP A 459 13.50 -10.06 -33.38
C ASP A 459 12.86 -11.27 -32.67
N MET A 460 12.24 -11.08 -31.50
CA MET A 460 11.50 -12.15 -30.81
C MET A 460 10.29 -12.65 -31.59
N LEU A 461 9.51 -11.75 -32.21
CA LEU A 461 8.36 -12.15 -33.06
C LEU A 461 8.80 -12.99 -34.25
N ILE A 462 9.92 -12.62 -34.89
CA ILE A 462 10.48 -13.36 -36.02
C ILE A 462 10.96 -14.75 -35.56
N GLU A 463 11.64 -14.83 -34.42
CA GLU A 463 12.08 -16.11 -33.85
C GLU A 463 10.88 -17.02 -33.51
N GLU A 464 9.81 -16.47 -32.96
CA GLU A 464 8.60 -17.22 -32.64
C GLU A 464 7.86 -17.71 -33.90
N GLU A 465 7.77 -16.87 -34.94
CA GLU A 465 7.22 -17.26 -36.24
C GLU A 465 8.06 -18.39 -36.87
N GLN A 466 9.38 -18.28 -36.88
CA GLN A 466 10.28 -19.33 -37.38
C GLN A 466 10.14 -20.63 -36.58
N ARG A 467 9.97 -20.55 -35.25
CA ARG A 467 9.73 -21.70 -34.38
C ARG A 467 8.38 -22.37 -34.66
N SER A 468 7.36 -21.58 -35.00
CA SER A 468 6.03 -22.08 -35.36
C SER A 468 5.97 -22.75 -36.75
N GLN A 469 6.88 -22.38 -37.65
CA GLN A 469 6.97 -22.91 -39.02
C GLN A 469 7.92 -24.11 -39.18
N ALA A 470 8.63 -24.50 -38.11
CA ALA A 470 9.46 -25.70 -38.12
C ALA A 470 8.57 -26.97 -38.20
N PRO A 471 8.80 -27.89 -39.15
CA PRO A 471 7.96 -29.08 -39.28
C PRO A 471 8.17 -30.02 -38.09
N ASP A 472 7.06 -30.45 -37.46
CA ASP A 472 7.02 -31.47 -36.42
C ASP A 472 7.82 -32.71 -36.84
N SER A 473 9.00 -32.91 -36.25
CA SER A 473 9.60 -34.24 -36.18
C SER A 473 8.74 -35.06 -35.22
N ALA A 474 8.01 -36.02 -35.80
CA ALA A 474 7.02 -36.89 -35.19
C ALA A 474 7.36 -37.36 -33.76
N GLU A 475 6.55 -36.90 -32.79
CA GLU A 475 5.84 -37.73 -31.79
C GLU A 475 5.07 -36.82 -30.81
N SER A 476 3.79 -36.57 -31.10
CA SER A 476 2.71 -36.36 -30.12
C SER A 476 1.48 -35.77 -30.84
N LYS A 477 0.60 -36.66 -31.31
CA LYS A 477 -0.75 -36.28 -31.73
C LYS A 477 -1.60 -36.05 -30.47
N GLY A 478 -2.00 -34.80 -30.23
CA GLY A 478 -3.05 -34.48 -29.26
C GLY A 478 -2.85 -33.20 -28.45
N GLY A 479 -2.47 -32.07 -29.05
CA GLY A 479 -2.22 -30.85 -28.28
C GLY A 479 -2.37 -29.53 -29.03
N TRP A 480 -3.08 -29.48 -30.16
CA TRP A 480 -3.05 -28.29 -31.04
C TRP A 480 -4.00 -27.15 -30.66
N LEU A 481 -4.86 -27.33 -29.65
CA LEU A 481 -5.80 -26.27 -29.20
C LEU A 481 -5.51 -25.71 -27.80
N LEU A 482 -4.42 -26.11 -27.14
CA LEU A 482 -4.14 -25.72 -25.74
C LEU A 482 -2.79 -25.03 -25.51
N ARG A 483 -2.07 -24.62 -26.57
CA ARG A 483 -0.70 -24.07 -26.43
C ARG A 483 -0.49 -22.65 -26.95
N SER A 484 -1.53 -21.93 -27.35
CA SER A 484 -1.46 -20.51 -27.72
C SER A 484 -1.20 -19.56 -26.54
N THR A 485 -0.99 -20.09 -25.33
CA THR A 485 -0.71 -19.31 -24.10
C THR A 485 0.63 -19.65 -23.46
N SER A 486 1.44 -20.53 -24.06
CA SER A 486 2.54 -21.21 -23.36
C SER A 486 3.90 -20.49 -23.38
N TRP A 487 3.94 -19.18 -23.64
CA TRP A 487 5.09 -18.31 -23.31
C TRP A 487 4.80 -17.32 -22.18
N LEU A 488 3.54 -17.18 -21.75
CA LEU A 488 3.18 -16.47 -20.52
C LEU A 488 3.58 -17.22 -19.22
N SER A 489 4.26 -18.37 -19.34
CA SER A 489 4.64 -19.24 -18.21
C SER A 489 6.17 -19.29 -17.96
N GLY A 490 6.98 -18.57 -18.75
CA GLY A 490 8.45 -18.59 -18.61
C GLY A 490 9.02 -17.66 -17.53
N VAL A 491 8.21 -16.75 -17.00
CA VAL A 491 8.54 -15.86 -15.87
C VAL A 491 7.30 -15.79 -14.97
N VAL A 492 7.01 -16.90 -14.29
CA VAL A 492 6.11 -16.91 -13.12
C VAL A 492 6.84 -17.61 -11.99
N THR A 493 7.87 -16.93 -11.49
CA THR A 493 8.32 -17.07 -10.10
C THR A 493 8.62 -15.66 -9.61
N GLY A 494 7.57 -15.00 -9.15
CA GLY A 494 7.58 -13.61 -8.72
C GLY A 494 6.36 -12.89 -9.28
N VAL A 495 5.41 -12.61 -8.40
CA VAL A 495 4.40 -11.56 -8.56
C VAL A 495 3.31 -11.77 -9.64
N SER A 496 2.48 -12.80 -9.45
CA SER A 496 1.05 -12.76 -9.83
C SER A 496 0.17 -13.28 -8.69
N ALA A 497 0.49 -12.84 -7.48
CA ALA A 497 -0.09 -13.36 -6.24
C ALA A 497 -0.89 -12.33 -5.43
N SER A 498 -1.37 -11.23 -6.02
CA SER A 498 -2.09 -10.21 -5.22
C SER A 498 -3.61 -10.41 -5.17
N VAL A 499 -4.20 -11.26 -6.02
CA VAL A 499 -5.57 -11.78 -5.82
C VAL A 499 -5.68 -13.28 -6.15
N ALA A 500 -4.98 -13.75 -7.19
CA ALA A 500 -5.02 -15.15 -7.61
C ALA A 500 -4.15 -16.10 -6.74
N GLY A 501 -3.08 -15.58 -6.12
CA GLY A 501 -2.12 -16.42 -5.37
C GLY A 501 -2.67 -16.98 -4.05
N TYR A 502 -3.60 -16.28 -3.40
CA TYR A 502 -4.25 -16.74 -2.16
C TYR A 502 -5.45 -17.67 -2.42
N PHE A 503 -6.07 -17.56 -3.60
CA PHE A 503 -7.24 -18.35 -3.96
C PHE A 503 -6.88 -19.30 -5.09
N GLY A 504 -6.33 -20.44 -4.68
CA GLY A 504 -6.13 -21.59 -5.56
C GLY A 504 -7.37 -21.87 -6.42
N ASP A 505 -7.05 -22.20 -7.67
CA ASP A 505 -7.89 -22.42 -8.84
C ASP A 505 -9.30 -22.95 -8.58
N GLY A 506 -10.25 -22.37 -9.32
CA GLY A 506 -11.68 -22.63 -9.21
C GLY A 506 -12.46 -21.88 -10.27
N GLU A 507 -12.06 -22.04 -11.54
CA GLU A 507 -12.87 -21.69 -12.70
C GLU A 507 -14.30 -22.23 -12.52
N LYS A 508 -15.26 -21.33 -12.30
CA LYS A 508 -16.62 -21.53 -12.77
C LYS A 508 -16.88 -20.50 -13.84
N SER A 509 -16.60 -20.91 -15.08
CA SER A 509 -17.15 -20.34 -16.30
C SER A 509 -18.60 -19.92 -16.08
N TYR A 510 -18.86 -18.61 -16.04
CA TYR A 510 -20.21 -18.09 -16.30
C TYR A 510 -20.55 -18.45 -17.74
N LYS A 511 -21.34 -19.51 -17.93
CA LYS A 511 -21.99 -19.78 -19.21
C LYS A 511 -22.97 -18.66 -19.47
N ASP A 512 -22.70 -17.87 -20.50
CA ASP A 512 -23.63 -16.90 -21.06
C ASP A 512 -24.82 -17.66 -21.69
N PRO A 513 -26.06 -17.49 -21.20
CA PRO A 513 -27.21 -18.26 -21.69
C PRO A 513 -27.72 -17.83 -23.08
N TYR A 514 -27.00 -16.97 -23.81
CA TYR A 514 -27.43 -16.48 -25.13
C TYR A 514 -26.68 -17.07 -26.33
N LEU A 515 -25.71 -17.96 -26.12
CA LEU A 515 -24.87 -18.51 -27.22
C LEU A 515 -25.23 -19.93 -27.69
N ASP A 516 -26.27 -20.57 -27.13
CA ASP A 516 -26.77 -21.89 -27.57
C ASP A 516 -28.16 -21.80 -28.25
N GLN A 517 -28.29 -20.92 -29.25
CA GLN A 517 -29.35 -21.07 -30.27
C GLN A 517 -28.72 -21.32 -31.63
N GLN A 518 -28.94 -22.55 -32.10
CA GLN A 518 -28.54 -23.11 -33.39
C GLN A 518 -28.91 -22.22 -34.57
N PHE A 519 -27.97 -22.07 -35.52
CA PHE A 519 -28.17 -22.43 -36.92
C PHE A 519 -26.90 -23.06 -37.48
#